data_AF-A0A1Y6CDG0-F1
#
_entry.id   AF-A0A1Y6CDG0-F1
#
_cell.length_a   1.000
_cell.length_b   1.000
_cell.length_c   1.000
_cell.angle_alpha   90.00
_cell.angle_beta   90.00
_cell.angle_gamma   90.00
#
_symmetry.space_group_name_H-M   'P 1'
#
loop_
_entity.id
_entity.type
_entity.pdbx_description
1 polymer ?
#
loop_
_entity_poly.entity_id
_entity_poly.type
_entity_poly.pdbx_seq_one_letter_code
_entity_poly.pdbx_strand_id
1 'polypeptide(L)' 'MSLIAEVLKELVGMFVGDARLSAAVLAVVAVSAVVADGTQLDPLVGGGILLVGCLLLVVESARRHARRVAQR' A
#
# COMPACT_ATOMS: atom_id res chain seq x y z
N MET A 1 -20.34 -1.75 -26.17
CA MET A 1 -18.92 -2.13 -26.25
C MET A 1 -18.17 -0.95 -26.84
N SER A 2 -17.73 -0.05 -25.97
CA SER A 2 -16.82 1.03 -26.34
C SER A 2 -15.46 0.62 -25.77
N LEU A 3 -14.40 0.74 -26.57
CA LEU A 3 -13.02 0.49 -26.15
C LEU A 3 -12.70 1.18 -24.80
N ILE A 4 -13.31 2.35 -24.58
CA ILE A 4 -13.22 3.14 -23.35
C ILE A 4 -13.75 2.38 -22.13
N ALA A 5 -14.87 1.66 -22.26
CA ALA A 5 -15.46 0.90 -21.18
C ALA A 5 -14.63 -0.33 -20.79
N GLU A 6 -13.98 -0.96 -21.78
CA GLU A 6 -13.05 -2.09 -21.56
C GLU A 6 -11.82 -1.62 -20.77
N VAL A 7 -11.18 -0.55 -21.24
CA VAL A 7 -10.01 0.05 -20.59
C VAL A 7 -10.34 0.52 -19.18
N LEU A 8 -11.50 1.18 -18.96
CA LEU A 8 -11.93 1.58 -17.62
C LEU A 8 -12.08 0.37 -16.69
N LYS A 9 -12.67 -0.72 -17.18
CA LYS A 9 -12.87 -1.94 -16.38
C LYS A 9 -11.53 -2.60 -16.03
N GLU A 10 -10.57 -2.61 -16.95
CA GLU A 10 -9.25 -3.19 -16.73
C GLU A 10 -8.41 -2.32 -15.78
N LEU A 11 -8.49 -0.99 -15.92
CA LEU A 11 -7.87 -0.02 -15.02
C LEU A 11 -8.42 -0.15 -13.60
N VAL A 12 -9.74 -0.26 -13.46
CA VAL A 12 -10.42 -0.51 -12.18
C VAL A 12 -10.03 -1.89 -11.65
N GLY A 13 -9.91 -2.92 -12.51
CA GLY A 13 -9.47 -4.25 -12.12
C GLY A 13 -8.04 -4.27 -11.56
N MET A 14 -7.13 -3.50 -12.15
CA MET A 14 -5.76 -3.35 -11.67
C MET A 14 -5.71 -2.57 -10.35
N PHE A 15 -6.45 -1.45 -10.25
CA PHE A 15 -6.57 -0.67 -9.02
C PHE A 15 -7.21 -1.45 -7.86
N VAL A 16 -8.25 -2.25 -8.14
CA VAL A 16 -8.90 -3.11 -7.14
C VAL A 16 -8.00 -4.29 -6.76
N GLY A 17 -7.20 -4.80 -7.70
CA GLY A 17 -6.13 -5.76 -7.41
C GLY A 17 -5.13 -5.23 -6.39
N ASP A 18 -4.84 -3.93 -6.45
CA ASP A 18 -3.97 -3.20 -5.53
C ASP A 18 -4.69 -2.58 -4.32
N ALA A 19 -6.03 -2.63 -4.24
CA ALA A 19 -6.79 -2.00 -3.15
C ALA A 19 -6.33 -2.45 -1.75
N ARG A 20 -5.90 -3.72 -1.61
CA ARG A 20 -5.32 -4.24 -0.36
C ARG A 20 -3.97 -3.58 -0.03
N LEU A 21 -3.14 -3.31 -1.03
CA LEU A 21 -1.87 -2.60 -0.86
C LEU A 21 -2.13 -1.13 -0.52
N SER A 22 -3.05 -0.47 -1.24
CA SER A 22 -3.46 0.91 -0.95
C SER A 22 -4.02 1.06 0.46
N ALA A 23 -4.88 0.14 0.90
CA ALA A 23 -5.39 0.13 2.28
C ALA A 23 -4.27 -0.03 3.31
N ALA A 24 -3.28 -0.88 3.02
CA ALA A 24 -2.13 -1.07 3.90
C ALA A 24 -1.23 0.18 3.98
N VAL A 25 -1.01 0.87 2.85
CA VAL A 25 -0.31 2.17 2.83
C VAL A 25 -1.06 3.20 3.67
N LEU A 26 -2.37 3.33 3.49
CA LEU A 26 -3.19 4.24 4.29
C LEU A 26 -3.12 3.93 5.79
N ALA A 27 -3.09 2.65 6.15
CA ALA A 27 -2.94 2.24 7.55
C ALA A 27 -1.58 2.65 8.12
N VAL A 28 -0.48 2.46 7.39
CA VAL A 28 0.87 2.89 7.81
C VAL A 28 0.92 4.40 7.99
N VAL A 29 0.38 5.16 7.03
CA VAL A 29 0.32 6.63 7.10
C VAL A 29 -0.52 7.09 8.29
N ALA A 30 -1.69 6.49 8.51
CA ALA A 30 -2.56 6.82 9.64
C ALA A 30 -1.87 6.56 10.98
N VAL A 31 -1.21 5.41 11.13
CA VAL A 31 -0.44 5.07 12.33
C VAL A 31 0.68 6.09 12.55
N SER A 32 1.42 6.44 11.50
CA SER A 32 2.48 7.42 11.64
C SER A 32 1.97 8.81 11.98
N ALA A 33 0.84 9.24 11.43
CA ALA A 33 0.23 10.52 11.75
C ALA A 33 -0.20 10.56 13.23
N VAL A 34 -0.82 9.48 13.71
CA VAL A 34 -1.19 9.35 15.14
C VAL A 34 0.05 9.38 16.03
N VAL A 35 1.15 8.75 15.62
CA VAL A 35 2.40 8.80 16.40
C VAL A 35 3.03 10.19 16.38
N ALA A 36 3.06 10.84 15.22
CA ALA A 36 3.68 12.16 15.06
C ALA A 36 2.89 13.28 15.76
N ASP A 37 1.56 13.32 15.60
CA ASP A 37 0.72 14.42 16.10
C ASP A 37 -0.03 14.07 17.39
N GLY A 38 -0.28 12.78 17.64
CA GLY A 38 -1.04 12.30 18.80
C GLY A 38 -0.18 11.97 20.03
N THR A 39 1.15 12.02 19.90
CA THR A 39 2.07 11.73 21.01
C THR A 39 3.15 12.80 21.13
N GLN A 40 3.73 12.96 22.32
CA GLN A 40 4.90 13.84 22.54
C GLN A 40 6.23 13.14 22.18
N LEU A 41 6.17 12.06 21.39
CA LEU A 41 7.37 11.36 20.93
C LEU A 41 8.14 12.23 19.94
N ASP A 42 9.45 11.97 19.87
CA ASP A 42 10.31 12.64 18.90
C ASP A 42 9.79 12.39 17.47
N PRO A 43 9.60 13.42 16.63
CA PRO A 43 9.15 13.29 15.25
C PRO A 43 9.93 12.25 14.42
N LEU A 44 11.18 11.98 14.79
CA LEU A 44 12.00 10.93 14.20
C LEU A 44 11.36 9.54 14.30
N VAL A 45 10.59 9.27 15.35
CA VAL A 45 9.91 7.98 15.57
C VAL A 45 8.79 7.80 14.54
N GLY A 46 7.96 8.82 14.32
CA GLY A 46 6.92 8.79 13.28
C GLY A 46 7.52 8.60 11.89
N GLY A 47 8.56 9.37 11.56
CA GLY A 47 9.30 9.21 10.30
C GLY A 47 9.92 7.81 10.14
N GLY A 48 10.47 7.24 11.21
CA GLY A 48 10.99 5.87 11.22
C GLY A 48 9.93 4.81 10.96
N ILE A 49 8.74 4.96 11.56
CA ILE A 49 7.59 4.07 11.32
C ILE A 49 7.14 4.15 9.87
N LEU A 50 7.04 5.36 9.28
CA LEU A 50 6.73 5.54 7.86
C LEU A 50 7.75 4.84 6.97
N LEU A 51 9.04 5.06 7.23
CA LEU A 51 10.12 4.51 6.41
C LEU A 51 10.10 2.99 6.44
N VAL A 52 10.10 2.40 7.64
CA VAL A 52 10.09 0.94 7.81
C VAL A 52 8.79 0.34 7.27
N GLY A 53 7.65 0.94 7.58
CA GLY A 53 6.34 0.50 7.10
C GLY A 53 6.27 0.48 5.56
N CYS A 54 6.73 1.53 4.90
CA CYS A 54 6.79 1.59 3.44
C CYS A 54 7.71 0.52 2.84
N LEU A 55 8.91 0.29 3.40
CA LEU A 55 9.79 -0.79 2.94
C LEU A 55 9.13 -2.17 3.07
N LEU A 56 8.48 -2.45 4.21
CA LEU A 56 7.79 -3.71 4.43
C LEU A 56 6.67 -3.92 3.42
N LEU A 57 5.91 -2.88 3.08
CA LEU A 57 4.86 -2.95 2.06
C LEU A 57 5.41 -3.25 0.66
N VAL A 58 6.54 -2.66 0.28
CA VAL A 58 7.20 -2.98 -1.01
C VAL A 58 7.62 -4.44 -1.04
N VAL A 59 8.23 -4.94 0.04
CA VAL A 59 8.66 -6.34 0.15
C VAL A 59 7.46 -7.29 0.15
N GLU A 60 6.38 -6.98 0.87
CA GLU A 60 5.15 -7.79 0.88
C GLU A 60 4.52 -7.81 -0.52
N SER A 61 4.43 -6.67 -1.19
CA SER A 61 3.90 -6.54 -2.54
C SER A 61 4.69 -7.41 -3.53
N ALA A 62 6.02 -7.29 -3.52
CA ALA A 62 6.91 -8.09 -4.36
C ALA A 62 6.79 -9.59 -4.06
N ARG A 63 6.78 -9.99 -2.79
CA ARG A 63 6.61 -11.39 -2.37
C ARG A 63 5.25 -11.95 -2.77
N ARG A 64 4.17 -11.17 -2.61
CA ARG A 64 2.81 -11.57 -2.98
C ARG A 64 2.71 -11.77 -4.48
N HIS A 65 3.32 -10.90 -5.28
CA HIS A 65 3.38 -11.06 -6.72
C HIS A 65 4.18 -12.31 -7.10
N ALA A 66 5.39 -12.49 -6.56
CA ALA A 66 6.23 -13.67 -6.80
C ALA A 66 5.52 -14.99 -6.47
N ARG A 67 4.78 -15.05 -5.34
CA ARG A 67 4.00 -16.24 -4.95
C ARG A 67 2.85 -16.54 -5.91
N ARG A 68 2.14 -15.50 -6.39
CA ARG A 68 1.06 -15.68 -7.39
C ARG A 68 1.60 -16.21 -8.72
N VAL A 69 2.78 -15.77 -9.13
CA VAL A 69 3.44 -16.25 -10.35
C VAL A 69 3.94 -17.68 -10.18
N ALA A 70 4.55 -18.04 -9.05
CA ALA A 70 5.03 -19.39 -8.78
C ALA A 70 3.93 -20.46 -8.62
N GLN A 71 2.67 -20.05 -8.42
CA GLN A 71 1.50 -20.93 -8.31
C GLN A 71 0.74 -21.11 -9.64
N ARG A 72 1.14 -20.42 -10.71
CA ARG A 72 0.61 -20.59 -12.07
C ARG A 72 1.58 -21.40 -12.92
#